data_AF-A0A375IY18-F1
#
_entry.id   AF-A0A375IY18-F1
#
_cell.length_a   1.000
_cell.length_b   1.000
_cell.length_c   1.000
_cell.angle_alpha   90.00
_cell.angle_beta   90.00
_cell.angle_gamma   90.00
#
_symmetry.space_group_name_H-M   'P 1'
#
loop_
_entity.id
_entity.type
_entity.pdbx_description
1 polymer ?
#
loop_
_entity_poly.entity_id
_entity_poly.type
_entity_poly.pdbx_seq_one_letter_code
_entity_poly.pdbx_strand_id
1 'polypeptide(L)'
;MASYQIDQRGGHYDDLRAGAITSVLANIHRDRERQPDPFTNLDFIPWNEHHRAAHDAEPVLLDDPEAQSRLIDQMMFPKRQ
;
A
#
# COMPACT_ATOMS: atom_id res chain seq x y z
N MET A 1 13.89 -6.92 9.38
CA MET A 1 14.02 -5.44 9.38
C MET A 1 14.14 -5.00 7.93
N ALA A 2 13.30 -4.06 7.48
CA ALA A 2 13.28 -3.62 6.09
C ALA A 2 14.41 -2.62 5.82
N SER A 3 15.03 -2.68 4.64
CA SER A 3 16.15 -1.81 4.23
C SER A 3 15.83 -0.31 4.35
N TYR A 4 14.60 0.11 4.05
CA TYR A 4 14.13 1.50 4.20
C TYR A 4 14.32 2.08 5.62
N GLN A 5 14.26 1.25 6.66
CA GLN A 5 14.44 1.71 8.04
C GLN A 5 15.91 1.93 8.41
N ILE A 6 16.84 1.38 7.63
CA ILE A 6 18.28 1.38 7.91
C ILE A 6 19.03 2.28 6.92
N ASP A 7 18.65 2.24 5.65
CA ASP A 7 19.30 2.97 4.57
C ASP A 7 18.24 3.85 3.89
N GLN A 8 18.17 5.12 4.30
CA GLN A 8 17.32 6.15 3.66
C GLN A 8 17.73 6.47 2.21
N ARG A 9 18.54 5.63 1.58
CA ARG A 9 19.11 5.80 0.24
C ARG A 9 18.30 5.09 -0.86
N GLY A 10 17.32 4.27 -0.52
CA GLY A 10 16.38 3.68 -1.48
C GLY A 10 15.09 4.49 -1.52
N GLY A 11 14.76 5.06 -2.68
CA GLY A 11 13.49 5.74 -2.88
C GLY A 11 12.34 4.73 -3.02
N HIS A 12 11.09 5.15 -2.74
CA HIS A 12 9.91 4.31 -2.98
C HIS A 12 9.84 3.75 -4.42
N TYR A 13 10.38 4.49 -5.40
CA TYR A 13 10.49 4.05 -6.78
C TYR A 13 11.52 2.92 -7.01
N ASP A 14 12.54 2.82 -6.17
CA ASP A 14 13.51 1.73 -6.24
C ASP A 14 12.86 0.43 -5.78
N ASP A 15 12.09 0.50 -4.69
CA ASP A 15 11.29 -0.62 -4.19
C ASP A 15 10.21 -1.03 -5.18
N LEU A 16 9.56 -0.09 -5.88
CA LEU A 16 8.59 -0.40 -6.94
C LEU A 16 9.23 -1.17 -8.10
N ARG A 17 10.44 -0.78 -8.50
CA ARG A 17 11.19 -1.47 -9.57
C ARG A 17 11.63 -2.87 -9.13
N ALA A 18 12.14 -2.99 -7.92
CA ALA A 18 12.49 -4.29 -7.34
C ALA A 18 11.25 -5.19 -7.21
N GLY A 19 10.14 -4.65 -6.71
CA GLY A 19 8.87 -5.35 -6.57
C GLY A 19 8.30 -5.84 -7.90
N ALA A 20 8.45 -5.06 -8.98
CA ALA A 20 8.04 -5.49 -10.32
C ALA A 20 8.84 -6.68 -10.84
N ILE A 21 10.16 -6.72 -10.61
CA ILE A 21 11.01 -7.85 -11.03
C ILE A 21 10.67 -9.08 -10.16
N THR A 22 10.55 -8.90 -8.85
CA THR A 22 10.23 -9.98 -7.92
C THR A 22 8.86 -10.57 -8.19
N SER A 23 7.84 -9.76 -8.53
CA SER A 23 6.50 -10.26 -8.84
C SER A 23 6.46 -11.08 -10.12
N VAL A 24 7.27 -10.74 -11.14
CA VAL A 24 7.43 -11.57 -12.34
C VAL A 24 8.01 -12.93 -11.97
N LEU A 25 9.12 -12.96 -11.23
CA LEU A 25 9.75 -14.21 -10.80
C LEU A 25 8.81 -15.06 -9.94
N ALA A 26 8.13 -14.45 -8.97
CA ALA A 26 7.20 -15.15 -8.10
C ALA A 26 6.01 -15.75 -8.86
N ASN A 27 5.46 -15.02 -9.85
CA ASN A 27 4.36 -15.53 -10.67
C ASN A 27 4.78 -16.64 -11.62
N ILE A 28 6.01 -16.63 -12.13
CA ILE A 28 6.56 -17.74 -12.94
C ILE A 28 6.62 -19.03 -12.11
N HIS A 29 6.98 -18.92 -10.83
CA HIS A 29 7.15 -20.06 -9.93
C HIS A 29 5.92 -20.33 -9.03
N ARG A 30 4.78 -19.68 -9.29
CA ARG A 30 3.58 -19.77 -8.46
C ARG A 30 2.88 -21.11 -8.65
N ASP A 31 2.63 -21.79 -7.54
CA ASP A 31 1.65 -22.88 -7.46
C ASP A 31 0.23 -22.29 -7.42
N ARG A 32 -0.56 -22.55 -8.46
CA ARG A 32 -1.90 -21.97 -8.62
C ARG A 32 -2.95 -22.63 -7.74
N GLU A 33 -2.70 -23.84 -7.22
CA GLU A 33 -3.61 -24.48 -6.27
C GLU A 33 -3.47 -23.85 -4.88
N ARG A 34 -2.24 -23.51 -4.49
CA ARG A 34 -1.94 -22.90 -3.19
C ARG A 34 -2.07 -21.38 -3.17
N GLN A 35 -1.80 -20.74 -4.31
CA GLN A 35 -1.95 -19.30 -4.49
C GLN A 35 -2.67 -19.02 -5.83
N PRO A 36 -4.02 -18.97 -5.82
CA PRO A 36 -4.80 -18.75 -7.03
C PRO A 36 -4.54 -17.38 -7.66
N ASP A 37 -4.35 -16.35 -6.84
CA ASP A 37 -4.20 -14.96 -7.29
C ASP A 37 -2.73 -14.59 -7.57
N PRO A 38 -2.46 -13.80 -8.62
CA PRO A 38 -1.11 -13.36 -8.92
C PRO A 38 -0.55 -12.41 -7.87
N PHE A 39 0.75 -12.55 -7.64
CA PHE A 39 1.49 -11.57 -6.84
C PHE A 39 1.60 -10.27 -7.62
N THR A 40 1.32 -9.16 -6.96
CA THR A 40 1.52 -7.81 -7.44
C THR A 40 2.92 -7.32 -7.05
N ASN A 41 3.39 -6.24 -7.67
CA ASN A 41 4.65 -5.60 -7.26
C ASN A 41 4.61 -5.14 -5.79
N LEU A 42 3.43 -4.72 -5.32
CA LEU A 42 3.21 -4.24 -3.96
C LEU A 42 3.27 -5.36 -2.90
N ASP A 43 3.20 -6.63 -3.32
CA ASP A 43 3.30 -7.77 -2.40
C ASP A 43 4.69 -7.94 -1.79
N PHE A 44 5.72 -7.42 -2.45
CA PHE A 44 7.13 -7.57 -2.07
C PHE A 44 7.74 -6.30 -1.46
N ILE A 45 6.89 -5.37 -1.04
CA ILE A 45 7.31 -4.04 -0.57
C ILE A 45 6.89 -3.88 0.91
N PRO A 46 7.83 -3.82 1.86
CA PRO A 46 7.50 -3.80 3.29
C PRO A 46 6.70 -2.57 3.75
N TRP A 47 6.95 -1.39 3.16
CA TRP A 47 6.15 -0.20 3.49
C TRP A 47 4.72 -0.28 2.94
N ASN A 48 4.42 -1.19 2.01
CA ASN A 48 3.06 -1.42 1.54
C ASN A 48 2.19 -2.18 2.56
N GLU A 49 2.77 -2.84 3.56
CA GLU A 49 1.98 -3.44 4.66
C GLU A 49 1.16 -2.36 5.41
N HIS A 50 1.69 -1.15 5.54
CA HIS A 50 0.97 -0.02 6.14
C HIS A 50 -0.18 0.45 5.25
N HIS A 51 -0.05 0.34 3.92
CA HIS A 51 -1.13 0.63 2.97
C HIS A 51 -2.21 -0.46 2.94
N ARG A 52 -1.84 -1.73 3.10
CA ARG A 52 -2.81 -2.84 3.21
C ARG A 52 -3.65 -2.72 4.48
N ALA A 53 -3.04 -2.41 5.63
CA ALA A 53 -3.79 -2.15 6.86
C ALA A 53 -4.76 -0.96 6.73
N ALA A 54 -4.41 0.08 5.95
CA ALA A 54 -5.31 1.19 5.65
C ALA A 54 -6.44 0.80 4.67
N HIS A 55 -6.22 -0.20 3.82
CA HIS A 55 -7.21 -0.69 2.86
C HIS A 55 -8.29 -1.57 3.52
N ASP A 56 -7.96 -2.21 4.65
CA ASP A 56 -8.92 -3.00 5.46
C ASP A 56 -9.74 -2.14 6.43
N ALA A 57 -9.50 -0.83 6.49
CA ALA A 57 -10.34 0.08 7.27
C ALA A 57 -11.70 0.25 6.58
N GLU A 58 -12.79 -0.01 7.31
CA GLU A 58 -14.13 0.27 6.79
C GLU A 58 -14.28 1.76 6.45
N PRO A 59 -14.88 2.11 5.30
CA PRO A 59 -15.11 3.50 4.93
C PRO A 59 -15.96 4.20 6.00
N VAL A 60 -15.49 5.34 6.50
CA VAL A 60 -16.30 6.21 7.36
C VAL A 60 -17.29 6.95 6.46
N LEU A 61 -18.54 6.46 6.45
CA LEU A 61 -19.68 7.09 5.80
C LEU A 61 -20.58 7.71 6.87
N LEU A 62 -20.64 9.04 6.87
CA LEU A 62 -21.53 9.81 7.72
C LEU A 62 -22.89 10.00 7.03
N ASP A 63 -23.97 9.92 7.81
CA ASP A 63 -25.32 10.12 7.28
C ASP A 63 -25.59 11.56 6.82
N ASP A 64 -24.88 12.54 7.39
CA ASP A 64 -24.96 13.96 7.02
C ASP A 64 -23.97 14.28 5.89
N PRO A 65 -24.46 14.65 4.68
CA PRO A 65 -23.59 15.01 3.56
C PRO A 65 -22.65 16.17 3.86
N GLU A 66 -23.07 17.14 4.67
CA GLU A 66 -22.25 18.29 5.06
C GLU A 66 -21.13 17.87 6.01
N ALA A 67 -21.40 16.94 6.92
CA ALA A 67 -20.38 16.35 7.78
C ALA A 67 -19.38 15.51 6.98
N GLN A 68 -19.85 14.73 5.99
CA GLN A 68 -18.98 13.96 5.10
C GLN A 68 -18.04 14.88 4.32
N SER A 69 -18.55 15.98 3.77
CA SER A 69 -17.76 16.99 3.04
C SER A 69 -16.64 17.58 3.91
N ARG A 70 -16.97 18.00 5.14
CA ARG A 70 -15.97 18.53 6.10
C ARG A 70 -14.90 17.51 6.48
N LEU A 71 -15.27 16.24 6.63
CA LEU A 71 -14.32 15.17 6.92
C LEU A 71 -13.30 15.01 5.77
N ILE A 72 -13.79 15.01 4.53
CA ILE A 72 -12.93 14.92 3.34
C ILE A 72 -11.97 16.11 3.28
N ASP A 73 -12.47 17.33 3.48
CA ASP A 73 -11.64 18.54 3.45
C ASP A 73 -10.52 18.50 4.51
N GLN A 74 -10.82 18.02 5.72
CA GLN A 74 -9.83 17.91 6.80
C GLN A 74 -8.77 16.84 6.52
N MET A 75 -9.16 15.71 5.91
CA MET A 75 -8.22 14.64 5.54
C MET A 75 -7.31 15.05 4.39
N MET A 76 -7.84 15.74 3.38
CA MET A 76 -7.08 16.12 2.19
C MET A 76 -6.20 17.35 2.43
N PHE A 77 -6.65 18.28 3.28
CA PHE A 77 -5.97 19.55 3.56
C PHE A 77 -5.77 19.77 5.06
N PRO A 78 -4.97 18.93 5.73
CA PRO A 78 -4.70 19.10 7.16
C PRO A 78 -3.98 20.44 7.38
N LYS A 79 -4.57 21.29 8.22
CA LYS A 79 -3.91 22.54 8.64
C LYS A 79 -2.69 22.17 9.47
N ARG A 80 -1.48 22.50 8.98
CA ARG A 80 -0.25 22.42 9.79
C ARG A 80 -0.42 23.32 11.02
N GLN A 81 -0.36 22.72 12.20
CA GLN A 81 -0.14 23.45 13.45
C GLN A 81 1.33 23.89 13.53
#